data_AF-A0A4C2EIB5-F1
#
_entry.id   AF-A0A4C2EIB5-F1
#
_cell.length_a   1.000
_cell.length_b   1.000
_cell.length_c   1.000
_cell.angle_alpha   90.00
_cell.angle_beta   90.00
_cell.angle_gamma   90.00
#
_symmetry.space_group_name_H-M   'P 1'
#
loop_
_entity.id
_entity.type
_entity.pdbx_description
1 polymer ?
#
loop_
_entity_poly.entity_id
_entity_poly.type
_entity_poly.pdbx_seq_one_letter_code
_entity_poly.pdbx_strand_id
1 'polypeptide(L)'
;MAESLHTRIRHETALRERFTSAVAVGATLYVLDGSVRYAAVAATLAFCVWLVADAAQAAVGDYADHVVFGLLVFGFVVYMVAAAGPTWAVVPGALVGGWFLLDGVQHLRHGVTRDEVGITYSHDGSPITGLPKALLVRLAEPFLL
;
A
#
# COMPACT_ATOMS: atom_id res chain seq x y z
N MET A 1 15.09 12.09 -27.80
CA MET A 1 16.09 11.28 -27.08
C MET A 1 16.21 11.59 -25.58
N ALA A 2 15.72 12.72 -25.06
CA ALA A 2 15.76 13.03 -23.62
C ALA A 2 14.67 12.33 -22.78
N GLU A 3 13.52 12.05 -23.39
CA GLU A 3 12.35 11.44 -22.72
C GLU A 3 12.58 9.99 -22.28
N SER A 4 13.40 9.23 -23.02
CA SER A 4 13.79 7.86 -22.65
C SER A 4 14.81 7.81 -21.50
N LEU A 5 15.58 8.89 -21.31
CA LEU A 5 16.58 8.98 -20.26
C LEU A 5 15.94 9.36 -18.92
N HIS A 6 14.98 10.30 -18.94
CA HIS A 6 14.25 10.71 -17.74
C HIS A 6 13.38 9.57 -17.17
N THR A 7 12.66 8.84 -18.04
CA THR A 7 11.86 7.68 -17.64
C THR A 7 12.71 6.55 -17.07
N ARG A 8 13.87 6.28 -17.68
CA ARG A 8 14.83 5.28 -17.19
C ARG A 8 15.41 5.65 -15.82
N ILE A 9 15.86 6.89 -15.64
CA ILE A 9 16.41 7.35 -14.35
C ILE A 9 15.34 7.24 -13.27
N ARG A 10 14.10 7.69 -13.54
CA ARG A 10 12.98 7.58 -12.60
C ARG A 10 12.70 6.14 -12.20
N HIS A 11 12.74 5.22 -13.16
CA HIS A 11 12.54 3.79 -12.90
C HIS A 11 13.69 3.19 -12.07
N GLU A 12 14.94 3.51 -12.39
CA GLU A 12 16.10 3.06 -11.62
C GLU A 12 16.10 3.60 -10.19
N THR A 13 15.68 4.85 -9.98
CA THR A 13 15.55 5.43 -8.64
C THR A 13 14.43 4.77 -7.83
N ALA A 14 13.26 4.55 -8.44
CA ALA A 14 12.14 3.89 -7.78
C ALA A 14 12.50 2.45 -7.40
N LEU A 15 13.13 1.70 -8.31
CA LEU A 15 13.56 0.34 -8.05
C LEU A 15 14.59 0.26 -6.93
N ARG A 16 15.55 1.20 -6.89
CA ARG A 16 16.52 1.31 -5.80
C ARG A 16 15.85 1.60 -4.47
N GLU A 17 14.88 2.51 -4.45
CA GLU A 17 14.11 2.85 -3.24
C GLU A 17 13.32 1.64 -2.72
N ARG A 18 12.58 0.94 -3.61
CA ARG A 18 11.87 -0.30 -3.25
C ARG A 18 12.82 -1.36 -2.72
N PHE A 19 14.00 -1.51 -3.33
CA PHE A 19 15.01 -2.44 -2.86
C PHE A 19 15.51 -2.08 -1.46
N THR A 20 15.85 -0.81 -1.22
CA THR A 20 16.30 -0.35 0.10
C THR A 20 15.22 -0.53 1.17
N SER A 21 13.96 -0.24 0.86
CA SER A 21 12.83 -0.46 1.76
C SER A 21 12.62 -1.94 2.06
N ALA A 22 12.84 -2.83 1.08
CA ALA A 22 12.69 -4.27 1.26
C ALA A 22 13.79 -4.83 2.15
N VAL A 23 15.02 -4.35 1.97
CA VAL A 23 16.14 -4.63 2.87
C VAL A 23 15.82 -4.15 4.29
N ALA A 24 15.25 -2.97 4.45
CA ALA A 24 14.84 -2.46 5.77
C ALA A 24 13.76 -3.33 6.43
N VAL A 25 12.76 -3.79 5.68
CA VAL A 25 11.75 -4.75 6.17
C VAL A 25 12.42 -6.05 6.62
N GLY A 26 13.30 -6.62 5.79
CA GLY A 26 14.04 -7.84 6.13
C GLY A 26 14.89 -7.66 7.39
N ALA A 27 15.68 -6.59 7.47
CA ALA A 27 16.49 -6.27 8.64
C ALA A 27 15.65 -6.12 9.91
N THR A 28 14.50 -5.45 9.81
CA THR A 28 13.57 -5.28 10.94
C THR A 28 13.05 -6.62 11.42
N LEU A 29 12.60 -7.49 10.50
CA LEU A 29 12.11 -8.82 10.86
C LEU A 29 13.22 -9.73 11.39
N TYR A 30 14.44 -9.60 10.86
CA TYR A 30 15.60 -10.32 11.40
C TYR A 30 15.88 -9.92 12.85
N VAL A 31 15.80 -8.63 13.19
CA VAL A 31 15.97 -8.16 14.57
C VAL A 31 14.87 -8.69 15.50
N LEU A 32 13.64 -8.85 15.01
CA LEU A 32 12.50 -9.30 15.81
C LEU A 32 12.47 -10.82 16.02
N ASP A 33 12.77 -11.60 14.99
CA ASP A 33 12.61 -13.07 14.99
C ASP A 33 13.95 -13.84 15.02
N GLY A 34 15.06 -13.18 14.70
CA GLY A 34 16.39 -13.78 14.63
C GLY A 34 16.63 -14.72 13.44
N SER A 35 15.59 -15.01 12.64
CA SER A 35 15.65 -15.95 11.52
C SER A 35 16.04 -15.25 10.21
N VAL A 36 17.26 -15.52 9.72
CA VAL A 36 17.75 -15.02 8.42
C VAL A 36 16.86 -15.48 7.27
N ARG A 37 16.41 -16.75 7.30
CA ARG A 37 15.57 -17.31 6.24
C ARG A 37 14.22 -16.59 6.18
N TYR A 38 13.58 -16.38 7.32
CA TYR A 38 12.30 -15.69 7.38
C TYR A 38 12.44 -14.23 6.91
N ALA A 39 13.44 -13.52 7.41
CA ALA A 39 13.75 -12.16 6.99
C ALA A 39 13.99 -12.02 5.48
N ALA A 40 14.78 -12.92 4.89
CA ALA A 40 15.09 -12.90 3.46
C ALA A 40 13.86 -13.19 2.60
N VAL A 41 13.03 -14.17 2.99
CA VAL A 41 11.78 -14.49 2.29
C VAL A 41 10.81 -13.31 2.38
N ALA A 42 10.63 -12.73 3.56
CA ALA A 42 9.72 -11.59 3.75
C ALA A 42 10.17 -10.35 2.95
N ALA A 43 11.48 -10.03 2.97
CA ALA A 43 12.03 -8.94 2.16
C ALA A 43 11.78 -9.15 0.66
N THR A 44 12.02 -10.38 0.17
CA THR A 44 11.80 -10.72 -1.24
C THR A 44 10.32 -10.59 -1.62
N LEU A 45 9.42 -11.10 -0.79
CA LEU A 45 7.98 -10.99 -1.02
C LEU A 45 7.52 -9.53 -1.01
N ALA A 46 7.98 -8.73 -0.04
CA ALA A 46 7.65 -7.30 0.03
C ALA A 46 8.11 -6.56 -1.24
N PHE A 47 9.34 -6.83 -1.70
CA PHE A 47 9.86 -6.25 -2.94
C PHE A 47 9.01 -6.64 -4.15
N CYS A 48 8.68 -7.93 -4.32
CA CYS A 48 7.85 -8.39 -5.42
C CYS A 48 6.45 -7.75 -5.40
N VAL A 49 5.83 -7.65 -4.23
CA VAL A 49 4.51 -7.02 -4.06
C VAL A 49 4.56 -5.55 -4.48
N TRP A 50 5.59 -4.80 -4.08
CA TRP A 50 5.73 -3.40 -4.48
C TRP A 50 5.97 -3.24 -5.98
N LEU A 51 6.76 -4.12 -6.61
CA LEU A 51 6.91 -4.10 -8.07
C LEU A 51 5.58 -4.35 -8.79
N VAL A 52 4.77 -5.28 -8.29
CA VAL A 52 3.43 -5.55 -8.86
C VAL A 52 2.52 -4.33 -8.66
N ALA A 53 2.56 -3.70 -7.49
CA ALA A 53 1.79 -2.48 -7.22
C ALA A 53 2.22 -1.32 -8.14
N ASP A 54 3.53 -1.07 -8.28
CA ASP A 54 4.07 -0.03 -9.17
C ASP A 54 3.69 -0.31 -10.63
N ALA A 55 3.73 -1.58 -11.07
CA ALA A 55 3.32 -1.98 -12.40
C ALA A 55 1.81 -1.78 -12.61
N ALA A 56 0.98 -2.13 -11.63
CA ALA A 56 -0.46 -1.92 -11.67
C ALA A 56 -0.78 -0.42 -11.77
N GLN A 57 -0.08 0.42 -11.02
CA GLN A 57 -0.24 1.87 -11.09
C GLN A 57 0.09 2.41 -12.49
N ALA A 58 1.21 1.98 -13.05
CA ALA A 58 1.64 2.40 -14.38
C ALA A 58 0.68 1.94 -15.49
N ALA A 59 0.02 0.79 -15.32
CA ALA A 59 -0.84 0.20 -16.34
C ALA A 59 -2.31 0.63 -16.24
N VAL A 60 -2.83 0.82 -15.02
CA VAL A 60 -4.27 0.99 -14.76
C VAL A 60 -4.61 2.37 -14.19
N GLY A 61 -3.70 2.97 -13.42
CA GLY A 61 -3.90 4.30 -12.82
C GLY A 61 -3.40 4.39 -11.38
N ASP A 62 -3.28 5.61 -10.88
CA ASP A 62 -2.57 5.97 -9.64
C ASP A 62 -3.03 5.15 -8.40
N TYR A 63 -4.28 4.71 -8.35
CA TYR A 63 -4.86 3.95 -7.23
C TYR A 63 -4.93 2.42 -7.42
N ALA A 64 -4.34 1.88 -8.49
CA ALA A 64 -4.40 0.44 -8.77
C ALA A 64 -3.64 -0.43 -7.75
N ASP A 65 -2.63 0.13 -7.08
CA ASP A 65 -1.96 -0.50 -5.93
C ASP A 65 -2.92 -0.78 -4.77
N HIS A 66 -3.90 0.09 -4.52
CA HIS A 66 -4.89 -0.13 -3.46
C HIS A 66 -5.74 -1.36 -3.78
N VAL A 67 -6.10 -1.57 -5.04
CA VAL A 67 -6.78 -2.80 -5.47
C VAL A 67 -5.88 -4.03 -5.24
N VAL A 68 -4.61 -3.96 -5.62
CA VAL A 68 -3.63 -5.04 -5.40
C VAL A 68 -3.52 -5.38 -3.91
N PHE A 69 -3.34 -4.38 -3.04
CA PHE A 69 -3.26 -4.59 -1.60
C PHE A 69 -4.55 -5.15 -1.01
N GLY A 70 -5.71 -4.64 -1.43
CA GLY A 70 -7.01 -5.16 -1.00
C GLY A 70 -7.18 -6.64 -1.33
N LEU A 71 -6.83 -7.05 -2.57
CA LEU A 71 -6.87 -8.44 -2.99
C LEU A 71 -5.88 -9.33 -2.22
N LEU A 72 -4.67 -8.84 -1.96
CA LEU A 72 -3.67 -9.57 -1.17
C LEU A 72 -4.15 -9.79 0.27
N VAL A 73 -4.74 -8.77 0.90
CA VAL A 73 -5.32 -8.88 2.24
C VAL A 73 -6.46 -9.90 2.25
N PHE A 74 -7.37 -9.85 1.28
CA PHE A 74 -8.43 -10.87 1.19
C PHE A 74 -7.88 -12.27 0.95
N GLY A 75 -6.90 -12.43 0.07
CA GLY A 75 -6.23 -13.71 -0.16
C GLY A 75 -5.60 -14.26 1.12
N PHE A 76 -4.94 -13.40 1.89
CA PHE A 76 -4.39 -13.76 3.20
C PHE A 76 -5.48 -14.16 4.20
N VAL A 77 -6.58 -13.41 4.29
CA VAL A 77 -7.72 -13.75 5.16
C VAL A 77 -8.33 -15.10 4.77
N VAL A 78 -8.57 -15.34 3.48
CA VAL A 78 -9.08 -16.61 2.98
C VAL A 78 -8.14 -17.76 3.32
N TYR A 79 -6.83 -17.57 3.11
CA TYR A 79 -5.82 -18.54 3.51
C TYR A 79 -5.87 -18.83 5.01
N MET A 80 -5.95 -17.81 5.85
CA MET A 80 -6.01 -17.95 7.31
C MET A 80 -7.25 -18.74 7.76
N VAL A 81 -8.41 -18.47 7.16
CA VAL A 81 -9.63 -19.25 7.42
C VAL A 81 -9.44 -20.71 7.00
N ALA A 82 -8.92 -20.94 5.79
CA ALA A 82 -8.70 -22.29 5.25
C ALA A 82 -7.67 -23.10 6.07
N ALA A 83 -6.66 -22.42 6.61
CA ALA A 83 -5.61 -23.00 7.44
C ALA A 83 -6.01 -23.16 8.92
N ALA A 84 -7.28 -22.92 9.29
CA ALA A 84 -7.76 -22.90 10.66
C ALA A 84 -6.93 -21.97 11.59
N GLY A 85 -6.44 -20.88 11.02
CA GLY A 85 -5.70 -19.84 11.72
C GLY A 85 -6.59 -19.00 12.65
N PRO A 86 -5.99 -18.04 13.38
CA PRO A 86 -6.70 -17.16 14.29
C PRO A 86 -7.89 -16.43 13.63
N THR A 87 -9.11 -16.83 14.01
CA THR A 87 -10.36 -16.30 13.47
C THR A 87 -10.61 -14.84 13.83
N TRP A 88 -9.99 -14.35 14.91
CA TRP A 88 -10.07 -12.93 15.30
C TRP A 88 -9.50 -12.00 14.22
N ALA A 89 -8.57 -12.47 13.37
CA ALA A 89 -7.95 -11.68 12.31
C ALA A 89 -8.87 -11.53 11.07
N VAL A 90 -9.95 -12.31 10.97
CA VAL A 90 -10.84 -12.31 9.80
C VAL A 90 -11.57 -10.99 9.67
N VAL A 91 -12.17 -10.49 10.75
CA VAL A 91 -12.95 -9.24 10.72
C VAL A 91 -12.05 -8.03 10.42
N PRO A 92 -10.93 -7.80 11.14
CA PRO A 92 -10.02 -6.71 10.82
C PRO A 92 -9.45 -6.83 9.40
N GLY A 93 -9.08 -8.04 8.97
CA GLY A 93 -8.57 -8.27 7.62
C GLY A 93 -9.60 -7.97 6.55
N ALA A 94 -10.85 -8.39 6.72
CA ALA A 94 -11.93 -8.09 5.79
C ALA A 94 -12.23 -6.58 5.71
N LEU A 95 -12.20 -5.88 6.84
CA LEU A 95 -12.37 -4.42 6.88
C LEU A 95 -11.23 -3.70 6.15
N VAL A 96 -9.98 -4.05 6.43
CA VAL A 96 -8.80 -3.46 5.78
C VAL A 96 -8.77 -3.79 4.28
N GLY A 97 -9.01 -5.05 3.91
CA GLY A 97 -9.04 -5.45 2.51
C GLY A 97 -10.18 -4.77 1.73
N GLY A 98 -11.37 -4.71 2.34
CA GLY A 98 -12.53 -4.04 1.77
C GLY A 98 -12.30 -2.55 1.60
N TRP A 99 -11.66 -1.92 2.58
CA TRP A 99 -11.24 -0.52 2.53
C TRP A 99 -10.38 -0.22 1.29
N PHE A 100 -9.30 -0.97 1.14
CA PHE A 100 -8.35 -0.81 0.04
C PHE A 100 -9.01 -1.06 -1.33
N LEU A 101 -9.88 -2.06 -1.44
CA LEU A 101 -10.63 -2.28 -2.67
C LEU A 101 -11.58 -1.13 -2.99
N LEU A 102 -12.34 -0.65 -2.01
CA LEU A 102 -13.28 0.46 -2.22
C LEU A 102 -12.53 1.73 -2.62
N ASP A 103 -11.46 2.07 -1.91
CA ASP A 103 -10.62 3.22 -2.21
C ASP A 103 -10.02 3.13 -3.61
N GLY A 104 -9.38 2.00 -3.94
CA GLY A 104 -8.80 1.77 -5.26
C GLY A 104 -9.83 1.87 -6.39
N VAL A 105 -10.97 1.17 -6.24
CA VAL A 105 -12.02 1.13 -7.27
C VAL A 105 -12.68 2.49 -7.45
N GLN A 106 -12.99 3.22 -6.39
CA GLN A 106 -13.66 4.51 -6.51
C GLN A 106 -12.77 5.56 -7.17
N HIS A 107 -11.48 5.60 -6.82
CA HIS A 107 -10.55 6.52 -7.47
C HIS A 107 -10.32 6.16 -8.94
N LEU A 108 -10.15 4.87 -9.26
CA LEU A 108 -10.03 4.42 -10.66
C LEU A 108 -11.31 4.70 -11.47
N ARG A 109 -12.49 4.53 -10.87
CA ARG A 109 -13.79 4.79 -11.51
C ARG A 109 -13.97 6.27 -11.83
N HIS A 110 -13.58 7.15 -10.93
CA HIS A 110 -13.73 8.60 -11.09
C HIS A 110 -12.50 9.26 -11.74
N GLY A 111 -11.46 8.49 -12.07
CA GLY A 111 -10.24 9.00 -12.70
C GLY A 111 -9.43 9.93 -11.81
N VAL A 112 -9.63 9.86 -10.49
CA VAL A 112 -9.04 10.78 -9.53
C VAL A 112 -7.64 10.32 -9.15
N THR A 113 -6.67 11.22 -9.23
CA THR A 113 -5.25 10.97 -8.92
C THR A 113 -4.88 11.45 -7.52
N ARG A 114 -3.78 10.95 -6.94
CA ARG A 114 -3.38 11.32 -5.57
C ARG A 114 -3.11 12.80 -5.39
N ASP A 115 -2.76 13.49 -6.46
CA ASP A 115 -2.52 14.93 -6.47
C ASP A 115 -3.83 15.75 -6.37
N GLU A 116 -4.96 15.13 -6.71
CA GLU A 116 -6.31 15.72 -6.61
C GLU A 116 -6.99 15.38 -5.29
N VAL A 117 -6.46 14.38 -4.58
CA VAL A 117 -7.03 13.76 -3.38
C VAL A 117 -6.30 14.30 -2.16
N GLY A 118 -6.88 15.34 -1.58
CA GLY A 118 -6.45 15.84 -0.29
C GLY A 118 -6.60 17.34 -0.16
N ILE A 119 -7.24 17.73 0.94
CA ILE A 119 -6.89 19.01 1.56
C ILE A 119 -5.43 18.84 2.00
N THR A 120 -4.49 19.56 1.37
CA THR A 120 -3.12 19.67 1.91
C THR A 120 -3.27 19.96 3.39
N TYR A 121 -2.69 19.12 4.26
CA TYR A 121 -2.81 19.31 5.70
C TYR A 121 -2.31 20.71 6.07
N SER A 122 -3.24 21.65 6.23
CA SER A 122 -2.95 22.97 6.76
C SER A 122 -2.85 22.79 8.27
N HIS A 123 -1.71 23.19 8.83
CA HIS A 123 -1.49 23.23 10.28
C HIS A 123 -2.31 24.34 10.96
N ASP A 124 -3.46 24.74 10.40
CA ASP A 124 -4.40 25.65 11.07
C ASP A 124 -5.13 24.87 12.19
N GLY A 125 -4.38 24.44 13.21
CA GLY A 125 -4.83 23.66 14.36
C GLY A 125 -3.72 22.90 15.09
N SER A 126 -4.00 22.46 16.33
CA SER A 126 -3.10 21.61 17.12
C SER A 126 -2.90 20.23 16.45
N PRO A 127 -1.71 19.61 16.51
CA PRO A 127 -1.48 18.25 15.99
C PRO A 127 -2.48 17.22 16.54
N ILE A 128 -2.94 17.43 17.77
CA ILE A 128 -3.87 16.54 18.49
C ILE A 128 -5.26 16.56 17.86
N THR A 129 -5.67 17.67 17.25
CA THR A 129 -6.98 17.79 16.60
C THR A 129 -6.90 17.71 15.08
N GLY A 130 -5.80 18.17 14.48
CA GLY A 130 -5.57 18.16 13.05
C GLY A 130 -5.32 16.76 12.48
N LEU A 131 -4.52 15.94 13.16
CA LEU A 131 -4.13 14.62 12.67
C LEU A 131 -5.31 13.61 12.69
N PRO A 132 -6.12 13.51 13.77
CA PRO A 132 -7.32 12.68 13.74
C PRO A 132 -8.34 13.15 12.70
N LYS A 133 -8.51 14.46 12.53
CA LYS A 133 -9.41 15.00 11.51
C LYS A 133 -8.95 14.64 10.10
N ALA A 134 -7.66 14.78 9.80
CA ALA A 134 -7.09 14.40 8.51
C ALA A 134 -7.26 12.89 8.24
N LEU A 135 -6.99 12.05 9.25
CA LEU A 135 -7.22 10.60 9.16
C LEU A 135 -8.69 10.26 8.89
N LEU A 136 -9.62 10.89 9.60
CA LEU A 136 -11.06 10.65 9.41
C LEU A 136 -11.55 11.11 8.04
N VAL A 137 -11.01 12.21 7.50
CA VAL A 137 -11.34 12.68 6.15
C VAL A 137 -10.80 11.71 5.10
N ARG A 138 -9.54 11.29 5.21
CA ARG A 138 -8.95 10.29 4.30
C ARG A 138 -9.69 8.95 4.39
N LEU A 139 -10.17 8.60 5.58
CA LEU A 139 -11.07 7.48 5.74
C LEU A 139 -12.40 7.78 5.03
N ALA A 140 -13.09 8.90 5.23
CA ALA A 140 -14.37 9.11 4.55
C ALA A 140 -14.28 9.15 2.99
N GLU A 141 -13.12 9.50 2.45
CA GLU A 141 -12.87 9.82 1.03
C GLU A 141 -13.45 8.85 -0.02
N PRO A 142 -13.23 7.52 0.03
CA PRO A 142 -13.84 6.58 -0.92
C PRO A 142 -15.37 6.65 -1.00
N PHE A 143 -16.04 7.11 0.05
CA PHE A 143 -17.50 7.25 0.08
C PHE A 143 -18.00 8.63 -0.39
N LEU A 144 -17.08 9.57 -0.58
CA LEU A 144 -17.36 10.95 -0.96
C LEU A 144 -17.10 11.23 -2.45
N LEU A 145 -16.47 10.28 -3.16
CA LEU A 145 -16.22 10.28 -4.61
C LEU A 145 -17.44 9.76 -5.39
#